data_AF-A0A167WUW2-F1
#
_entry.id   AF-A0A167WUW2-F1
#
_cell.length_a   1.000
_cell.length_b   1.000
_cell.length_c   1.000
_cell.angle_alpha   90.00
_cell.angle_beta   90.00
_cell.angle_gamma   90.00
#
_symmetry.space_group_name_H-M   'P 1'
#
loop_
_entity.id
_entity.type
_entity.pdbx_description
1 polymer ?
#
loop_
_entity_poly.entity_id
_entity_poly.type
_entity_poly.pdbx_seq_one_letter_code
_entity_poly.pdbx_strand_id
1 'polypeptide(L)'
;MPESFEVVPCASQESCPLSEWQWKQEVWKNANRLEPEPNLNLNVDTFIRDHRLPKGFTEIPDTACNLRPEAIESIFTLYRAKNGNAAIGDVTDESGEMTLEDSMEGMWMSQTLKYFYLMFISPDLINLYEFVFNAGGHPLKRPNE
;
A
#
# COMPACT_ATOMS: atom_id res chain seq x y z
N MET A 1 1.80 4.16 3.68
CA MET A 1 0.69 3.68 2.83
C MET A 1 -0.53 3.62 3.73
N PRO A 2 -1.64 4.27 3.38
CA PRO A 2 -2.83 4.26 4.22
C PRO A 2 -3.35 2.82 4.37
N GLU A 3 -3.81 2.48 5.56
CA GLU A 3 -4.32 1.14 5.91
C GLU A 3 -5.63 0.85 5.18
N SER A 4 -6.49 1.86 5.04
CA SER A 4 -7.72 1.81 4.26
C SER A 4 -7.74 2.94 3.25
N PHE A 5 -8.16 2.63 2.03
CA PHE A 5 -8.34 3.60 0.96
C PHE A 5 -9.34 3.08 -0.05
N GLU A 6 -10.03 3.98 -0.73
CA GLU A 6 -10.90 3.65 -1.86
C GLU A 6 -10.33 4.24 -3.15
N VAL A 7 -10.43 3.47 -4.23
CA VAL A 7 -9.96 3.86 -5.57
C VAL A 7 -11.07 3.72 -6.60
N VAL A 8 -10.92 4.45 -7.70
CA VAL A 8 -11.84 4.37 -8.84
C VAL A 8 -11.82 2.95 -9.41
N PRO A 9 -12.98 2.30 -9.58
CA PRO A 9 -13.04 0.99 -10.19
C PRO A 9 -12.71 1.08 -11.69
N CYS A 10 -11.92 0.11 -12.17
CA CYS A 10 -11.65 -0.05 -13.59
C CYS A 10 -12.88 -0.59 -14.33
N ALA A 11 -13.08 -0.15 -15.57
CA ALA A 11 -14.16 -0.66 -16.43
C ALA A 11 -13.88 -2.08 -16.95
N SER A 12 -12.60 -2.47 -17.06
CA SER A 12 -12.14 -3.80 -17.47
C SER A 12 -10.81 -4.12 -16.79
N GLN A 13 -10.53 -5.42 -16.56
CA GLN A 13 -9.26 -5.90 -16.01
C GLN A 13 -8.11 -5.82 -17.03
N GLU A 14 -8.41 -5.84 -18.33
CA GLU A 14 -7.40 -5.87 -19.40
C GLU A 14 -6.92 -4.48 -19.81
N SER A 15 -7.73 -3.44 -19.57
CA SER A 15 -7.41 -2.06 -19.95
C SER A 15 -8.06 -1.10 -18.95
N CYS A 16 -7.22 -0.40 -18.19
CA CYS A 16 -7.66 0.58 -17.19
C CYS A 16 -6.90 1.90 -17.34
N PRO A 17 -7.15 2.68 -18.41
CA PRO A 17 -6.65 4.03 -18.50
C PRO A 17 -7.36 4.91 -17.47
N LEU A 18 -6.58 5.64 -16.65
CA LEU A 18 -7.14 6.58 -15.70
C LEU A 18 -7.83 7.73 -16.44
N SER A 19 -9.14 7.87 -16.25
CA SER A 19 -9.92 9.02 -16.73
C SER A 19 -10.12 10.02 -15.59
N GLU A 20 -9.59 11.24 -15.75
CA GLU A 20 -9.77 12.29 -14.73
C GLU A 20 -11.24 12.64 -14.50
N TRP A 21 -12.05 12.61 -15.56
CA TRP A 21 -13.48 12.89 -15.46
C TRP A 21 -14.18 11.83 -14.61
N GLN A 22 -13.93 10.55 -14.91
CA GLN A 22 -14.53 9.44 -14.17
C GLN A 22 -14.09 9.46 -12.71
N TRP A 23 -12.81 9.74 -12.47
CA TRP A 23 -12.28 9.88 -11.11
C TRP A 23 -13.00 10.97 -10.31
N LYS A 24 -13.14 12.19 -10.88
CA LYS A 24 -13.85 13.28 -10.21
C LYS A 24 -15.32 12.96 -9.95
N GLN A 25 -15.98 12.23 -10.84
CA GLN A 25 -17.35 11.78 -10.61
C GLN A 25 -17.46 10.81 -9.43
N GLU A 26 -16.57 9.83 -9.34
CA GLU A 26 -16.57 8.89 -8.21
C GLU A 26 -16.18 9.57 -6.90
N VAL A 27 -15.28 10.57 -6.92
CA VAL A 27 -14.99 11.41 -5.74
C VAL A 27 -16.26 12.15 -5.30
N TRP A 28 -17.00 12.77 -6.23
CA TRP A 28 -18.26 13.44 -5.90
C TRP A 28 -19.29 12.48 -5.29
N LYS A 29 -19.41 11.30 -5.88
CA LYS A 29 -20.34 10.27 -5.41
C LYS A 29 -19.98 9.77 -4.01
N ASN A 30 -18.71 9.50 -3.74
CA ASN A 30 -18.25 9.07 -2.42
C ASN A 30 -18.37 10.18 -1.37
N ALA A 31 -18.00 11.42 -1.70
CA ALA A 31 -18.14 12.54 -0.79
C ALA A 31 -19.62 12.75 -0.36
N ASN A 32 -20.56 12.59 -1.29
CA ASN A 32 -21.99 12.67 -0.99
C ASN A 32 -22.58 11.42 -0.35
N ARG A 33 -21.89 10.27 -0.41
CA ARG A 33 -22.30 9.03 0.26
C ARG A 33 -22.10 9.11 1.78
N LEU A 34 -21.11 9.86 2.23
CA LEU A 34 -20.74 10.00 3.64
C LEU A 34 -21.59 11.05 4.37
N GLU A 35 -22.20 11.98 3.64
CA GLU A 35 -23.00 13.07 4.20
C GLU A 35 -24.48 12.66 4.39
N PRO A 36 -25.16 13.10 5.47
CA PRO A 36 -26.58 12.81 5.70
C PRO A 36 -27.50 13.43 4.65
N GLU A 37 -27.12 14.59 4.10
CA GLU A 37 -27.79 15.26 3.00
C GLU A 37 -26.78 15.53 1.86
N PRO A 38 -27.05 15.07 0.63
CA PRO A 38 -26.11 15.21 -0.48
C PRO A 38 -25.96 16.69 -0.90
N ASN A 39 -24.73 17.18 -0.88
CA ASN A 39 -24.37 18.50 -1.36
C ASN A 39 -24.23 18.50 -2.89
N LEU A 40 -25.33 18.80 -3.57
CA LEU A 40 -25.39 18.91 -5.04
C LEU A 40 -24.42 19.95 -5.64
N ASN A 41 -23.99 20.93 -4.86
CA ASN A 41 -23.06 21.99 -5.29
C ASN A 41 -21.62 21.74 -4.82
N LEU A 42 -21.28 20.52 -4.41
CA LEU A 42 -19.93 20.17 -3.98
C LEU A 42 -18.93 20.45 -5.10
N ASN A 43 -17.98 21.35 -4.83
CA ASN A 43 -16.84 21.56 -5.71
C ASN A 43 -15.79 20.47 -5.48
N VAL A 44 -15.73 19.52 -6.42
CA VAL A 44 -14.85 18.35 -6.34
C VAL A 44 -13.37 18.73 -6.32
N ASP A 45 -12.96 19.77 -7.05
CA ASP A 45 -11.56 20.19 -7.11
C ASP A 45 -11.07 20.71 -5.75
N THR A 46 -11.93 21.45 -5.04
CA THR A 46 -11.66 21.90 -3.67
C THR A 46 -11.58 20.71 -2.73
N PHE A 47 -12.52 19.76 -2.84
CA PHE A 47 -12.54 18.55 -2.01
C PHE A 47 -11.27 17.71 -2.17
N ILE A 48 -10.84 17.45 -3.41
CA ILE A 48 -9.61 16.71 -3.72
C ILE A 48 -8.39 17.37 -3.08
N ARG A 49 -8.29 18.69 -3.20
CA ARG A 49 -7.17 19.46 -2.63
C ARG A 49 -7.15 19.37 -1.11
N ASP A 50 -8.30 19.59 -0.48
CA ASP A 50 -8.40 19.66 0.98
C ASP A 50 -8.16 18.27 1.63
N HIS A 51 -8.59 17.19 0.97
CA HIS A 51 -8.34 15.81 1.39
C HIS A 51 -7.01 15.23 0.86
N ARG A 52 -6.26 16.00 0.06
CA ARG A 52 -4.98 15.61 -0.55
C ARG A 52 -5.04 14.27 -1.29
N LEU A 53 -6.12 14.05 -2.03
CA LEU A 53 -6.34 12.79 -2.75
C LEU A 53 -5.40 12.66 -3.96
N PRO A 54 -4.58 11.60 -4.04
CA PRO A 54 -3.84 11.28 -5.25
C PRO A 54 -4.79 10.89 -6.39
N LYS A 55 -4.32 11.05 -7.63
CA LYS A 55 -5.10 10.66 -8.81
C LYS A 55 -5.54 9.20 -8.74
N GLY A 56 -6.84 8.96 -8.92
CA GLY A 56 -7.46 7.63 -8.87
C GLY A 56 -7.97 7.22 -7.48
N PHE A 57 -7.66 7.96 -6.41
CA PHE A 57 -8.19 7.71 -5.07
C PHE A 57 -9.45 8.52 -4.82
N THR A 58 -10.51 7.87 -4.34
CA THR A 58 -11.78 8.54 -4.02
C THR A 58 -11.88 8.89 -2.55
N GLU A 59 -11.20 8.15 -1.68
CA GLU A 59 -11.21 8.37 -0.24
C GLU A 59 -9.96 7.79 0.43
N ILE A 60 -9.47 8.47 1.47
CA ILE A 60 -8.47 7.95 2.41
C ILE A 60 -8.97 8.28 3.82
N PRO A 61 -9.74 7.36 4.46
CA PRO A 61 -10.42 7.64 5.72
C PRO A 61 -9.45 7.93 6.86
N ASP A 62 -8.37 7.14 6.94
CA ASP A 62 -7.30 7.35 7.92
C ASP A 62 -5.97 7.61 7.20
N THR A 63 -5.49 8.84 7.36
CA THR A 63 -4.16 9.24 6.89
C THR A 63 -3.09 9.12 7.96
N ALA A 64 -3.49 8.81 9.21
CA ALA A 64 -2.58 8.67 10.32
C ALA A 64 -1.75 7.40 10.17
N CYS A 65 -0.44 7.56 10.34
CA CYS A 65 0.44 6.43 10.56
C CYS A 65 0.67 6.32 12.06
N ASN A 66 -0.12 5.47 12.72
CA ASN A 66 -0.09 5.31 14.19
C ASN A 66 1.05 4.39 14.68
N LEU A 67 2.05 4.11 13.83
CA LEU A 67 3.21 3.26 14.13
C LEU A 67 2.82 1.91 14.73
N ARG A 68 1.73 1.32 14.22
CA ARG A 68 1.26 0.04 14.74
C ARG A 68 2.22 -1.11 14.37
N PRO A 69 2.41 -2.11 15.25
CA PRO A 69 3.50 -3.08 15.12
C PRO A 69 3.19 -4.29 14.24
N GLU A 70 1.97 -4.44 13.70
CA GLU A 70 1.46 -5.68 13.09
C GLU A 70 2.38 -6.20 11.97
N ALA A 71 2.98 -5.30 11.20
CA ALA A 71 3.92 -5.65 10.15
C ALA A 71 5.19 -6.32 10.70
N ILE A 72 5.73 -5.80 11.82
CA ILE A 72 6.90 -6.38 12.48
C ILE A 72 6.50 -7.67 13.23
N GLU A 73 5.32 -7.71 13.83
CA GLU A 73 4.79 -8.90 14.52
C GLU A 73 4.61 -10.08 13.55
N SER A 74 4.06 -9.82 12.36
CA SER A 74 3.90 -10.83 11.31
C SER A 74 5.25 -11.44 10.92
N ILE A 75 6.27 -10.59 10.78
CA ILE A 75 7.63 -11.01 10.42
C ILE A 75 8.30 -11.76 11.56
N PHE A 76 8.06 -11.36 12.81
CA PHE A 76 8.56 -12.06 14.00
C PHE A 76 8.00 -13.48 14.11
N THR A 77 6.73 -13.67 13.73
CA THR A 77 6.08 -15.00 13.66
C THR A 77 6.66 -15.82 12.51
N LEU A 78 6.78 -15.23 11.32
CA LEU A 78 7.34 -15.89 10.14
C LEU A 78 8.81 -16.31 10.34
N TYR A 79 9.64 -15.46 10.96
CA TYR A 79 11.05 -15.78 11.24
C TYR A 79 11.24 -17.02 12.11
N ARG A 80 10.24 -17.38 12.93
CA ARG A 80 10.30 -18.57 13.80
C ARG A 80 9.92 -19.86 13.11
N ALA A 81 9.48 -19.81 11.86
CA ALA A 81 9.21 -21.00 11.07
C ALA A 81 10.52 -21.75 10.79
N LYS A 82 10.50 -23.07 11.02
CA LYS A 82 11.73 -23.89 11.07
C LYS A 82 12.45 -24.04 9.73
N ASN A 83 11.70 -24.05 8.63
CA ASN A 83 12.20 -24.47 7.31
C ASN A 83 12.17 -23.35 6.26
N GLY A 84 11.78 -22.13 6.64
CA GLY A 84 11.57 -21.02 5.72
C GLY A 84 10.32 -20.22 6.09
N ASN A 85 10.03 -19.19 5.30
CA ASN A 85 8.83 -18.35 5.44
C ASN A 85 7.77 -18.81 4.42
N ALA A 86 6.50 -18.79 4.82
CA ALA A 86 5.37 -19.21 4.01
C ALA A 86 4.27 -18.15 4.09
N ALA A 87 3.43 -18.06 3.05
CA ALA A 87 2.21 -17.28 3.16
C ALA A 87 1.23 -17.95 4.14
N ILE A 88 0.45 -17.13 4.85
CA ILE A 88 -0.62 -17.59 5.72
C ILE A 88 -1.91 -17.56 4.90
N GLY A 89 -2.60 -18.70 4.79
CA GLY A 89 -3.81 -18.83 3.98
C GLY A 89 -5.04 -18.12 4.57
N ASP A 90 -5.15 -18.09 5.90
CA ASP A 90 -6.19 -17.34 6.61
C ASP A 90 -5.65 -16.82 7.95
N VAL A 91 -5.65 -15.49 8.11
CA VAL A 91 -5.19 -14.81 9.33
C VAL A 91 -6.30 -14.65 10.38
N THR A 92 -7.54 -15.00 10.02
CA THR A 92 -8.73 -14.92 10.89
C THR A 92 -9.06 -16.25 11.55
N ASP A 93 -8.33 -17.32 11.21
CA ASP A 93 -8.56 -18.65 11.77
C ASP A 93 -8.21 -18.69 13.27
N GLU A 94 -9.25 -18.74 14.10
CA GLU A 94 -9.15 -18.81 15.57
C GLU A 94 -8.82 -20.22 16.07
N SER A 95 -8.78 -21.24 15.19
CA SER A 95 -8.50 -22.63 15.58
C SER A 95 -7.09 -22.84 16.14
N GLY A 96 -6.20 -21.84 15.97
CA GLY A 96 -4.81 -21.85 16.45
C GLY A 96 -3.86 -22.65 15.55
N GLU A 97 -4.39 -23.37 14.57
CA GLU A 97 -3.61 -24.03 13.53
C GLU A 97 -3.42 -23.04 12.37
N MET A 98 -2.26 -22.38 12.32
CA MET A 98 -1.91 -21.51 11.19
C MET A 98 -1.82 -22.33 9.90
N THR A 99 -2.78 -22.12 9.00
CA THR A 99 -2.73 -22.72 7.66
C THR A 99 -1.64 -22.04 6.85
N LEU A 100 -0.53 -22.76 6.61
CA LEU A 100 0.58 -22.27 5.80
C LEU A 100 0.45 -22.77 4.36
N GLU A 101 0.69 -21.89 3.41
CA GLU A 101 0.86 -22.29 2.01
C GLU A 101 2.29 -22.78 1.79
N ASP A 102 2.46 -23.87 1.05
CA ASP A 102 3.78 -24.37 0.62
C ASP A 102 4.32 -23.54 -0.57
N SER A 103 4.31 -22.22 -0.41
CA SER A 103 4.83 -21.25 -1.37
C SER A 103 5.49 -20.09 -0.64
N MET A 104 6.63 -19.63 -1.16
CA MET A 104 7.31 -18.43 -0.69
C MET A 104 7.36 -17.42 -1.81
N GLU A 105 6.67 -16.30 -1.61
CA GLU A 105 6.62 -15.23 -2.60
C GLU A 105 8.01 -14.63 -2.85
N GLY A 106 8.41 -14.45 -4.12
CA GLY A 106 9.75 -13.96 -4.46
C GLY A 106 10.03 -12.55 -3.91
N MET A 107 8.98 -11.75 -3.76
CA MET A 107 9.03 -10.41 -3.15
C MET A 107 9.49 -10.43 -1.69
N TRP A 108 9.26 -11.54 -0.96
CA TRP A 108 9.74 -11.70 0.41
C TRP A 108 11.28 -11.55 0.48
N MET A 109 11.98 -12.19 -0.46
CA MET A 109 13.43 -12.16 -0.55
C MET A 109 13.94 -10.84 -1.16
N SER A 110 13.30 -10.35 -2.21
CA SER A 110 13.80 -9.18 -2.96
C SER A 110 13.46 -7.84 -2.29
N GLN A 111 12.34 -7.75 -1.56
CA GLN A 111 11.86 -6.51 -0.97
C GLN A 111 11.92 -6.56 0.54
N THR A 112 11.15 -7.45 1.17
CA THR A 112 10.97 -7.44 2.62
C THR A 112 12.31 -7.62 3.34
N LEU A 113 13.01 -8.72 3.12
CA LEU A 113 14.31 -8.96 3.78
C LEU A 113 15.36 -7.91 3.43
N LYS A 114 15.36 -7.40 2.19
CA LYS A 114 16.27 -6.34 1.77
C LYS A 114 16.04 -5.06 2.57
N TYR A 115 14.80 -4.58 2.65
CA TYR A 115 14.50 -3.38 3.41
C TYR A 115 14.74 -3.57 4.91
N PHE A 116 14.44 -4.74 5.46
CA PHE A 116 14.82 -5.09 6.83
C PHE A 116 16.33 -5.00 7.05
N TYR A 117 17.13 -5.58 6.16
CA TYR A 117 18.58 -5.49 6.24
C TYR A 117 19.08 -4.04 6.14
N LEU A 118 18.53 -3.25 5.20
CA LEU A 118 18.90 -1.86 5.01
C LEU A 118 18.54 -0.96 6.21
N MET A 119 17.50 -1.29 6.97
CA MET A 119 17.14 -0.56 8.19
C MET A 119 18.16 -0.75 9.33
N PHE A 120 18.85 -1.89 9.37
CA PHE A 120 19.77 -2.23 10.48
C PHE A 120 21.25 -2.07 10.13
N ILE A 121 21.58 -1.78 8.87
CA ILE A 121 22.97 -1.55 8.44
C ILE A 121 23.29 -0.06 8.34
N SER A 122 24.59 0.27 8.33
CA SER A 122 25.05 1.64 8.12
C SER A 122 24.56 2.18 6.76
N PRO A 123 24.10 3.44 6.69
CA PRO A 123 23.69 4.08 5.43
C PRO A 123 24.82 4.20 4.39
N ASP A 124 26.07 3.94 4.78
CA ASP A 124 27.23 3.93 3.88
C ASP A 124 27.17 2.81 2.84
N LEU A 125 26.43 1.72 3.10
CA LEU A 125 26.33 0.59 2.17
C LEU A 125 25.51 0.96 0.92
N ILE A 126 24.38 1.65 1.11
CA ILE A 126 23.59 2.17 0.00
C ILE A 126 22.95 3.50 0.40
N ASN A 127 23.37 4.55 -0.30
CA ASN A 127 22.88 5.89 -0.04
C ASN A 127 21.59 6.14 -0.83
N LEU A 128 20.49 6.48 -0.13
CA LEU A 128 19.21 6.84 -0.76
C LEU A 128 19.28 8.16 -1.56
N TYR A 129 20.32 8.97 -1.35
CA TYR A 129 20.67 10.11 -2.20
C TYR A 129 21.44 9.70 -3.47
N GLU A 130 21.82 8.43 -3.64
CA GLU A 130 22.45 7.96 -4.88
C GLU A 130 21.57 6.94 -5.61
N PHE A 131 20.78 6.18 -4.87
CA PHE A 131 19.96 5.10 -5.41
C PHE A 131 18.48 5.32 -5.15
N VAL A 132 17.66 5.00 -6.15
CA VAL A 132 16.20 4.87 -6.04
C VAL A 132 15.82 3.40 -6.22
N PHE A 133 14.90 2.90 -5.42
CA PHE A 133 14.41 1.53 -5.54
C PHE A 133 13.19 1.47 -6.46
N ASN A 134 13.17 0.51 -7.38
CA ASN A 134 11.96 0.23 -8.16
C ASN A 134 10.93 -0.58 -7.35
N ALA A 135 9.75 -0.83 -7.93
CA ALA A 135 8.69 -1.62 -7.29
C ALA A 135 9.09 -3.07 -6.95
N GLY A 136 10.17 -3.59 -7.53
CA GLY A 136 10.75 -4.91 -7.21
C GLY A 136 11.83 -4.87 -6.12
N GLY A 137 12.11 -3.69 -5.56
CA GLY A 137 13.19 -3.47 -4.59
C GLY A 137 14.59 -3.51 -5.19
N HIS A 138 14.75 -3.35 -6.50
CA HIS A 138 16.08 -3.27 -7.12
C HIS A 138 16.62 -1.84 -7.06
N PRO A 139 17.87 -1.63 -6.60
CA PRO A 139 18.48 -0.32 -6.55
C PRO A 139 18.88 0.13 -7.95
N LEU A 140 18.40 1.31 -8.34
CA LEU A 140 18.74 1.98 -9.58
C LEU A 140 19.50 3.26 -9.22
N LYS A 141 20.64 3.49 -9.86
CA LYS A 141 21.39 4.74 -9.65
C LYS A 141 20.57 5.91 -10.18
N ARG A 142 20.41 6.96 -9.38
CA ARG A 142 19.74 8.19 -9.81
C ARG A 142 20.58 8.83 -10.93
N PRO A 143 19.96 9.35 -11.99
CA PRO A 143 20.68 10.18 -12.96
C PRO A 143 21.31 11.36 -12.22
N ASN A 144 22.58 11.66 -12.53
CA ASN A 144 23.17 12.91 -12.07
C ASN A 144 22.47 14.06 -12.83
N GLU A 145 22.01 15.07 -12.10
CA GLU A 145 21.61 16.35 -12.70
C GLU A 145 22.80 17.02 -13.41
#